data_AF-A0A4U1CS43-F1
#
_entry.id   AF-A0A4U1CS43-F1
#
_cell.length_a   1.000
_cell.length_b   1.000
_cell.length_c   1.000
_cell.angle_alpha   90.00
_cell.angle_beta   90.00
_cell.angle_gamma   90.00
#
_symmetry.space_group_name_H-M   'P 1'
#
loop_
_entity.id
_entity.type
_entity.pdbx_description
1 polymer ?
#
loop_
_entity_poly.entity_id
_entity_poly.type
_entity_poly.pdbx_seq_one_letter_code
_entity_poly.pdbx_strand_id
1 'polypeptide(L)' 'MATYRLDRTAFKAHTVNEAADHASYYKKLDFVERLKVAAYLNSIAFNYPEGNPPKLDRTAFSTRARSNG' A
#
# COMPACT_ATOMS: atom_id res chain seq x y z
N MET A 1 -26.32 10.35 17.29
CA MET A 1 -24.87 10.63 17.31
C MET A 1 -24.37 10.65 18.75
N ALA A 2 -23.49 9.72 19.13
CA ALA A 2 -22.78 9.77 20.42
C ALA A 2 -21.29 9.44 20.19
N THR A 3 -20.51 10.51 20.20
CA THR A 3 -19.05 10.68 20.37
C THR A 3 -18.17 9.43 20.52
N TYR A 4 -17.50 9.04 19.43
CA TYR A 4 -16.21 8.33 19.52
C TYR A 4 -15.17 9.31 20.05
N ARG A 5 -15.03 9.42 21.38
CA ARG A 5 -13.95 10.22 21.98
C ARG A 5 -12.64 9.52 21.65
N LEU A 6 -11.82 10.14 20.81
CA LEU A 6 -10.48 9.67 20.50
C LEU A 6 -9.67 9.68 21.80
N ASP A 7 -9.27 8.50 22.26
CA ASP A 7 -8.43 8.35 23.44
C ASP A 7 -7.01 8.82 23.10
N ARG A 8 -6.66 10.02 23.56
CA ARG A 8 -5.36 10.67 23.33
C ARG A 8 -4.27 10.11 24.26
N THR A 9 -4.61 9.19 25.16
CA THR A 9 -3.67 8.58 26.12
C THR A 9 -3.01 7.31 25.58
N ALA A 10 -3.56 6.71 24.52
CA ALA A 10 -2.96 5.57 23.84
C ALA A 10 -1.77 5.94 22.92
N PHE A 11 -1.16 7.12 23.14
CA PHE A 11 0.03 7.54 22.41
C PHE A 11 1.20 6.65 22.82
N LYS A 12 1.43 5.57 22.08
CA LYS A 12 2.66 4.80 22.19
C LYS A 12 3.77 5.61 21.54
N ALA A 13 4.67 6.15 22.35
CA ALA A 13 5.90 6.75 21.86
C ALA A 13 6.77 5.63 21.26
N HIS A 14 6.65 5.43 19.96
CA HIS A 14 7.57 4.58 19.22
C HIS A 14 8.93 5.27 19.19
N THR A 15 9.99 4.51 19.48
CA THR A 15 11.34 4.99 19.17
C THR A 15 11.47 5.14 17.65
N VAL A 16 12.33 6.06 17.18
CA VAL A 16 12.57 6.26 15.73
C VAL A 16 12.94 4.94 15.05
N ASN A 17 13.67 4.08 15.76
CA ASN A 17 14.07 2.75 15.29
C ASN A 17 12.88 1.78 15.13
N GLU A 18 11.94 1.79 16.07
CA GLU A 18 10.72 0.97 15.97
C GLU A 18 9.75 1.50 14.91
N ALA A 19 9.66 2.82 14.75
CA ALA A 19 8.88 3.43 13.68
C ALA A 19 9.49 3.14 12.29
N ALA A 20 10.81 3.02 12.17
CA ALA A 20 11.47 2.69 10.92
C ALA A 20 11.36 1.19 10.54
N ASP A 21 11.09 0.29 11.49
CA ASP A 21 11.02 -1.15 11.23
C ASP A 21 9.65 -1.62 10.73
N HIS A 22 9.20 -1.04 9.63
CA HIS A 22 8.02 -1.51 8.91
C HIS A 22 8.27 -2.85 8.20
N ALA A 23 9.53 -3.12 7.82
CA ALA A 23 9.91 -4.30 7.06
C ALA A 23 9.70 -5.59 7.86
N SER A 24 10.07 -5.63 9.14
CA SER A 24 9.87 -6.82 9.96
C SER A 24 8.40 -7.09 10.28
N TYR A 25 7.57 -6.04 10.36
CA TYR A 25 6.12 -6.15 10.50
C TYR A 25 5.48 -6.78 9.26
N TYR A 26 5.76 -6.24 8.07
CA TYR A 26 5.18 -6.77 6.81
C TYR A 26 5.65 -8.20 6.49
N LYS A 27 6.84 -8.59 6.92
CA LYS A 27 7.33 -9.97 6.76
C LYS A 27 6.52 -11.01 7.56
N LYS A 28 5.90 -10.60 8.67
CA LYS A 28 5.08 -11.49 9.53
C LYS A 28 3.65 -11.70 9.00
N LEU A 29 3.18 -10.80 8.13
CA LEU A 29 1.83 -10.84 7.55
C LEU A 29 1.73 -11.89 6.44
N ASP A 30 0.55 -12.43 6.23
CA ASP A 30 0.29 -13.29 5.07
C ASP A 30 0.42 -12.48 3.75
N PHE A 31 0.73 -13.16 2.65
CA PHE A 31 0.92 -12.48 1.37
C PHE A 31 -0.36 -11.77 0.91
N VAL A 32 -1.55 -12.32 1.21
CA VAL A 32 -2.84 -11.70 0.87
C VAL A 32 -3.02 -10.38 1.62
N GLU A 33 -2.65 -10.36 2.90
CA GLU A 33 -2.76 -9.16 3.74
C GLU A 33 -1.76 -8.09 3.29
N ARG A 34 -0.53 -8.48 2.96
CA ARG A 34 0.46 -7.56 2.37
C ARG A 34 -0.04 -6.92 1.08
N LEU A 35 -0.72 -7.69 0.23
CA LEU A 35 -1.23 -7.21 -1.04
C LEU A 35 -2.39 -6.22 -0.84
N LYS A 36 -3.26 -6.46 0.16
CA LYS A 36 -4.31 -5.49 0.56
C LYS A 36 -3.72 -4.18 1.06
N VAL A 37 -2.72 -4.23 1.94
CA VAL A 37 -2.03 -3.03 2.43
C VAL A 37 -1.39 -2.26 1.27
N ALA A 38 -0.69 -2.95 0.37
CA ALA A 38 -0.10 -2.30 -0.81
C ALA A 38 -1.16 -1.65 -1.71
N ALA A 39 -2.29 -2.33 -1.93
CA ALA A 39 -3.39 -1.80 -2.74
C ALA A 39 -4.00 -0.52 -2.14
N TYR A 40 -4.16 -0.48 -0.82
CA TYR A 40 -4.63 0.69 -0.08
C TYR A 40 -3.63 1.86 -0.12
N LEU A 41 -2.34 1.59 0.06
CA LEU A 41 -1.30 2.63 -0.04
C LEU A 41 -1.26 3.23 -1.46
N ASN A 42 -1.41 2.39 -2.48
CA ASN A 42 -1.51 2.86 -3.87
C ASN A 42 -2.76 3.70 -4.10
N SER A 43 -3.91 3.37 -3.50
CA SER A 43 -5.14 4.16 -3.66
C SER A 43 -5.01 5.56 -3.08
N ILE A 44 -4.30 5.70 -1.95
CA ILE A 44 -3.93 7.01 -1.39
C ILE A 44 -2.96 7.74 -2.31
N ALA A 45 -1.88 7.10 -2.75
CA ALA A 45 -0.82 7.73 -3.52
C ALA A 45 -1.32 8.26 -4.89
N PHE A 46 -2.20 7.52 -5.55
CA PHE A 46 -2.73 7.85 -6.86
C PHE A 46 -4.17 8.38 -6.82
N ASN A 47 -4.70 8.64 -5.62
CA ASN A 47 -6.01 9.23 -5.36
C ASN A 47 -7.16 8.56 -6.15
N TYR A 48 -7.31 7.24 -6.00
CA TYR A 48 -8.42 6.48 -6.58
C TYR A 48 -9.23 5.75 -5.49
N PRO A 49 -10.51 5.42 -5.74
CA PRO A 49 -11.33 4.73 -4.75
C PRO A 49 -10.79 3.32 -4.46
N GLU A 50 -10.79 2.93 -3.18
CA GLU A 50 -10.37 1.58 -2.78
C GLU A 50 -11.19 0.51 -3.52
N GLY A 51 -10.50 -0.46 -4.13
CA GLY A 51 -11.13 -1.49 -4.96
C GLY A 51 -11.42 -1.09 -6.42
N ASN A 52 -11.19 0.17 -6.80
CA ASN A 52 -11.34 0.65 -8.17
C ASN A 52 -10.03 1.26 -8.71
N PRO A 53 -8.97 0.44 -8.91
CA PRO A 53 -7.71 0.93 -9.44
C PRO A 53 -7.86 1.43 -10.89
N PRO A 54 -7.10 2.46 -11.27
CA PRO A 54 -7.08 2.95 -12.65
C PRO A 54 -6.67 1.84 -13.62
N LYS A 55 -7.31 1.81 -14.79
CA LYS A 55 -7.02 0.80 -15.81
C LYS A 55 -5.60 1.00 -16.32
N LEU A 56 -4.83 -0.08 -16.33
CA LEU A 56 -3.49 -0.08 -16.91
C LEU A 56 -3.59 0.17 -18.42
N ASP A 57 -2.95 1.23 -18.89
CA ASP A 57 -2.73 1.44 -20.33
C ASP A 57 -1.60 0.54 -20.82
N ARG A 58 -1.95 -0.46 -21.63
CA ARG A 58 -1.01 -1.42 -22.22
C ARG A 58 -0.39 -0.93 -23.53
N THR A 59 -0.78 0.26 -24.01
CA THR A 59 -0.30 0.80 -25.29
C THR A 59 0.99 1.59 -25.16
N ALA A 60 1.29 2.11 -23.97
CA ALA A 60 2.51 2.88 -23.70
C ALA A 60 3.81 2.06 -23.80
N PHE A 61 3.75 0.76 -23.52
CA PHE A 61 4.91 -0.14 -23.59
C PHE A 61 4.71 -1.19 -24.70
N SER A 62 5.41 -1.02 -25.82
CA SER A 62 5.49 -2.04 -26.87
C SER A 62 6.87 -2.68 -26.88
N THR A 63 6.92 -4.00 -26.69
CA THR A 63 8.13 -4.81 -26.88
C THR A 63 8.21 -5.21 -28.35
N ARG A 64 9.18 -4.64 -29.08
CA ARG A 64 9.46 -5.09 -30.45
C ARG A 64 10.36 -6.33 -30.40
N ALA A 65 9.85 -7.48 -30.83
CA ALA A 65 10.69 -8.64 -31.07
C ALA A 65 11.56 -8.37 -32.30
N ARG A 66 12.89 -8.49 -32.18
CA ARG A 66 13.75 -8.56 -33.37
C ARG A 66 13.61 -9.96 -33.94
N SER A 67 12.99 -10.08 -35.11
CA SER A 67 13.12 -11.27 -35.95
C SER A 67 14.57 -11.32 -36.44
N ASN A 68 15.38 -12.24 -35.91
CA ASN A 68 16.64 -12.59 -36.56
C ASN A 68 16.26 -13.38 -37.83
N GLY A 69 16.48 -12.76 -38.99
CA GLY A 69 16.47 -13.45 -40.28
C GLY A 69 17.74 -14.28 -40.48
#